data_AF-A0A965WJ04-F1
#
_entry.id   AF-A0A965WJ04-F1
#
_cell.length_a   1.000
_cell.length_b   1.000
_cell.length_c   1.000
_cell.angle_alpha   90.00
_cell.angle_beta   90.00
_cell.angle_gamma   90.00
#
_symmetry.space_group_name_H-M   'P 1'
#
loop_
_entity.id
_entity.type
_entity.pdbx_description
1 polymer ?
#
loop_
_entity_poly.entity_id
_entity_poly.type
_entity_poly.pdbx_seq_one_letter_code
_entity_poly.pdbx_strand_id
1 'polypeptide(L)' 'MSYLIEFFKLVSDETRLRIVILLAQQELAVCEICGILKLTQPKVSKHLGKLRDMNFVIDKRNEKY' A
#
# COMPACT_ATOMS: atom_id res chain seq x y z
N MET A 1 13.61 10.92 16.67
CA MET A 1 14.23 9.69 16.12
C MET A 1 13.23 8.60 15.77
N SER A 2 12.11 8.42 16.49
CA SER A 2 11.11 7.37 16.20
C SER A 2 10.55 7.41 14.78
N TYR A 3 10.21 8.60 14.27
CA TYR A 3 9.66 8.75 12.90
C TYR A 3 10.57 8.19 11.81
N LEU A 4 11.88 8.51 11.83
CA LEU A 4 12.81 8.01 10.83
C LEU A 4 12.93 6.48 10.88
N ILE A 5 12.92 5.90 12.09
CA ILE A 5 12.95 4.45 12.27
C ILE A 5 11.68 3.81 11.67
N GLU A 6 10.51 4.38 11.91
CA GLU A 6 9.25 3.91 11.35
C GLU A 6 9.19 4.07 9.83
N PHE A 7 9.65 5.22 9.33
CA PHE A 7 9.79 5.50 7.90
C PHE A 7 10.68 4.46 7.22
N PHE A 8 11.90 4.24 7.72
CA PHE A 8 12.81 3.25 7.12
C PHE A 8 12.26 1.84 7.22
N LYS A 9 11.63 1.46 8.34
CA LYS A 9 10.92 0.17 8.48
C LYS A 9 9.74 0.04 7.51
N LEU A 10 9.09 1.14 7.15
CA LEU A 10 7.98 1.15 6.19
C LEU A 10 8.52 0.90 4.78
N VAL A 11 9.52 1.67 4.36
CA VAL A 11 10.07 1.64 3.00
C VAL A 11 11.06 0.49 2.75
N SER A 12 11.55 -0.20 3.78
CA SER A 12 12.48 -1.34 3.60
C SER A 12 11.81 -2.65 3.18
N ASP A 13 10.47 -2.68 3.03
CA ASP A 13 9.73 -3.88 2.64
C ASP A 13 9.37 -3.81 1.15
N GLU A 14 9.81 -4.82 0.43
CA GLU A 14 9.66 -4.91 -1.02
C GLU A 14 8.20 -4.80 -1.46
N THR A 15 7.27 -5.43 -0.73
CA THR A 15 5.85 -5.40 -1.10
C THR A 15 5.28 -3.99 -0.99
N ARG A 16 5.58 -3.27 0.10
CA ARG A 16 5.17 -1.87 0.27
C ARG A 16 5.76 -0.95 -0.79
N LEU A 17 7.05 -1.10 -1.12
CA LEU A 17 7.66 -0.33 -2.20
C LEU A 17 6.96 -0.59 -3.54
N ARG A 18 6.70 -1.86 -3.87
CA ARG A 18 5.98 -2.22 -5.09
C ARG A 18 4.58 -1.63 -5.13
N ILE A 19 3.84 -1.65 -4.02
CA ILE A 19 2.53 -1.00 -3.91
C ILE A 19 2.64 0.50 -4.18
N VAL A 20 3.59 1.20 -3.55
CA VAL A 20 3.80 2.64 -3.76
C VAL A 20 4.15 2.95 -5.22
N ILE A 21 5.03 2.16 -5.84
CA ILE A 21 5.42 2.33 -7.26
C ILE A 21 4.22 2.15 -8.19
N LEU A 22 3.35 1.17 -7.92
CA LEU A 22 2.14 0.95 -8.71
C LEU A 22 1.16 2.13 -8.57
N LEU A 23 0.92 2.58 -7.33
CA LEU A 23 0.01 3.69 -7.04
C LEU A 23 0.54 5.05 -7.50
N ALA A 24 1.85 5.21 -7.62
CA ALA A 24 2.47 6.41 -8.21
C ALA A 24 2.22 6.51 -9.72
N GLN A 25 1.91 5.40 -10.39
CA GLN A 25 1.63 5.37 -11.83
C GLN A 25 0.13 5.55 -12.12
N GLN A 26 -0.74 4.98 -11.29
CA GLN A 26 -2.20 5.05 -11.47
C GLN A 26 -2.95 4.69 -10.17
N GLU A 27 -4.19 5.20 -10.03
CA GLU A 27 -5.13 4.75 -9.00
C GLU A 27 -5.53 3.30 -9.27
N LEU A 28 -5.48 2.44 -8.24
CA LEU A 28 -5.82 1.01 -8.34
C LEU A 28 -6.73 0.60 -7.18
N ALA A 29 -7.73 -0.22 -7.49
CA ALA A 29 -8.49 -0.95 -6.48
C ALA A 29 -7.63 -2.05 -5.83
N VAL A 30 -7.96 -2.41 -4.59
CA VAL A 30 -7.22 -3.42 -3.83
C VAL A 30 -7.13 -4.75 -4.59
N CYS A 31 -8.19 -5.16 -5.29
CA CYS A 31 -8.22 -6.39 -6.08
C CYS A 31 -7.22 -6.37 -7.25
N GLU A 32 -7.03 -5.22 -7.90
CA GLU A 32 -6.06 -5.07 -8.99
C GLU A 32 -4.62 -5.20 -8.47
N ILE A 33 -4.33 -4.57 -7.32
CA ILE A 33 -3.04 -4.71 -6.63
C ILE A 33 -2.78 -6.18 -6.26
N CYS A 34 -3.80 -6.89 -5.78
CA CYS A 34 -3.68 -8.33 -5.48
C CYS A 34 -3.33 -9.14 -6.73
N GLY A 35 -3.99 -8.85 -7.85
CA GLY A 35 -3.72 -9.51 -9.14
C GLY A 35 -2.30 -9.26 -9.65
N ILE A 36 -1.86 -8.00 -9.66
CA ILE A 36 -0.52 -7.61 -10.14
C ILE A 36 0.59 -8.20 -9.26
N LEU A 37 0.44 -8.14 -7.94
CA LEU A 37 1.45 -8.62 -7.00
C LEU A 37 1.37 -10.12 -6.73
N LYS A 38 0.32 -10.80 -7.21
CA LYS A 38 0.00 -12.22 -6.91
C LYS A 38 -0.05 -12.50 -5.41
N LEU A 39 -0.70 -11.60 -4.67
CA LEU A 39 -0.85 -11.69 -3.21
C LEU A 39 -2.32 -11.78 -2.82
N THR A 40 -2.59 -12.33 -1.63
CA THR A 40 -3.94 -12.37 -1.08
C THR A 40 -4.38 -10.99 -0.60
N GLN A 41 -5.69 -10.72 -0.67
CA GLN A 41 -6.27 -9.47 -0.22
C GLN A 41 -5.96 -9.13 1.24
N PRO A 42 -6.01 -10.05 2.23
CA PRO A 42 -5.63 -9.74 3.60
C PRO A 42 -4.18 -9.27 3.74
N LYS A 43 -3.26 -9.82 2.93
CA LYS A 43 -1.86 -9.42 2.93
C LYS A 43 -1.70 -8.02 2.34
N VAL A 44 -2.30 -7.75 1.20
CA VAL A 44 -2.28 -6.42 0.55
C VAL A 44 -2.90 -5.36 1.46
N SER A 45 -4.08 -5.62 2.03
CA SER A 45 -4.75 -4.70 2.96
C SER A 45 -3.90 -4.38 4.19
N LYS A 46 -3.16 -5.36 4.73
CA LYS A 46 -2.23 -5.13 5.84
C LYS A 46 -1.08 -4.19 5.46
N HIS A 47 -0.53 -4.33 4.24
CA HIS A 47 0.51 -3.42 3.76
C HIS A 47 -0.04 -2.01 3.50
N LEU A 48 -1.21 -1.90 2.87
CA LEU A 48 -1.90 -0.61 2.65
C LEU A 48 -2.23 0.10 3.96
N GLY A 49 -2.69 -0.62 4.99
CA GLY A 49 -2.93 -0.05 6.31
C GLY A 49 -1.68 0.61 6.89
N LYS A 50 -0.54 -0.08 6.88
CA LYS A 50 0.73 0.50 7.35
C LYS A 50 1.18 1.72 6.55
N LEU A 51 0.99 1.69 5.22
CA LEU A 51 1.31 2.83 4.36
C LEU A 51 0.42 4.04 4.68
N ARG A 52 -0.87 3.79 4.91
CA ARG A 52 -1.86 4.81 5.29
C ARG A 52 -1.55 5.42 6.65
N ASP A 53 -1.15 4.62 7.63
CA ASP A 53 -0.81 5.09 8.98
C ASP A 53 0.36 6.10 8.97
N MET A 54 1.21 6.06 7.94
CA MET A 54 2.29 7.03 7.69
C MET A 54 1.98 8.04 6.58
N ASN A 55 0.72 8.12 6.11
CA ASN A 55 0.25 9.03 5.06
C ASN A 55 0.90 8.85 3.68
N PHE A 56 1.38 7.65 3.34
CA PHE A 56 1.92 7.36 2.00
C PHE A 56 0.86 7.08 0.95
N VAL A 57 -0.32 6.63 1.39
CA VAL A 57 -1.45 6.31 0.53
C VAL A 57 -2.72 6.84 1.18
N ILE A 58 -3.69 7.16 0.34
CA ILE A 58 -5.06 7.50 0.75
C ILE A 58 -6.00 6.43 0.21
N ASP A 59 -7.06 6.14 0.94
CA ASP A 59 -8.15 5.31 0.46
C ASP A 59 -9.33 6.17 0.01
N LYS A 60 -10.03 5.69 -1.02
CA LYS A 60 -11.27 6.28 -1.51
C LYS A 60 -12.31 5.19 -1.61
N ARG A 61 -13.49 5.42 -1.03
CA ARG A 61 -14.64 4.54 -1.19
C ARG A 61 -15.48 5.06 -2.33
N ASN A 62 -15.44 4.38 -3.47
CA ASN A 62 -16.33 4.64 -4.59
C ASN A 62 -17.54 3.69 -4.48
N GLU A 63 -18.77 4.23 -4.49
CA GLU A 63 -20.02 3.47 -4.37
C GLU A 63 -20.35 2.57 -5.58
N LYS A 64 -19.42 2.44 -6.53
CA LYS A 64 -19.63 1.71 -7.80
C LYS A 64 -19.25 0.22 -7.74
N TYR A 65 -18.90 -0.30 -6.56
CA TYR A 65 -18.62 -1.73 -6.33
C TYR A 65 -19.24 -2.20 -5.02
#